data_AF-A0A6P5CW09-F1
#
_entry.id   AF-A0A6P5CW09-F1
#
_cell.length_a   1.000
_cell.length_b   1.000
_cell.length_c   1.000
_cell.angle_alpha   90.00
_cell.angle_beta   90.00
_cell.angle_gamma   90.00
#
_symmetry.space_group_name_H-M   'P 1'
#
loop_
_entity.id
_entity.type
_entity.pdbx_description
1 polymer ?
#
loop_
_entity_poly.entity_id
_entity_poly.type
_entity_poly.pdbx_seq_one_letter_code
_entity_poly.pdbx_strand_id
1 'polypeptide(L)'
;MNKTNPRNKKPQSSMKQYSSRARQLIYKISKVDKRSGNQKPQRRKAKTNSSSPKKKLIGQIFDVIYILLWNYRDTFFNLSLKEVLFLRWVSTSCPNAEFVFKGDDDVFVNTHHLLNYLNSLSGNKAKDLFIGDVIYNAGPHPDKKLKYYIPEVVYTGIYPPYAGGGGFLYSGHLALRLYNVTDRVLLYPIDDVYTGMCLQKLGLSPERHKGFRTFDIEEKSRSNICSYVDLMLVHSRKPQEMIDIWSRLQSAHLKC
;
A
#
# COMPACT_ATOMS: atom_id res chain seq x y z
N MET A 1 15.48 63.36 -10.36
CA MET A 1 16.80 62.70 -10.29
C MET A 1 16.76 61.61 -9.21
N ASN A 2 16.64 60.36 -9.65
CA ASN A 2 17.56 59.23 -9.38
C ASN A 2 17.13 58.40 -8.15
N LYS A 3 16.30 57.36 -8.34
CA LYS A 3 16.67 55.95 -8.67
C LYS A 3 17.71 55.36 -7.72
N THR A 4 17.30 54.37 -6.92
CA THR A 4 17.91 53.01 -6.86
C THR A 4 17.14 52.07 -5.91
N ASN A 5 16.48 51.07 -6.50
CA ASN A 5 16.37 49.68 -5.99
C ASN A 5 17.69 48.96 -6.45
N PRO A 6 18.20 47.82 -5.91
CA PRO A 6 17.44 46.62 -5.54
C PRO A 6 17.99 45.76 -4.37
N ARG A 7 17.15 44.85 -3.81
CA ARG A 7 17.41 43.39 -3.70
C ARG A 7 16.42 42.66 -2.77
N ASN A 8 15.56 41.88 -3.41
CA ASN A 8 15.12 40.52 -3.06
C ASN A 8 15.44 39.99 -1.65
N LYS A 9 14.45 40.00 -0.76
CA LYS A 9 14.35 39.00 0.32
C LYS A 9 13.43 37.87 -0.15
N LYS A 10 14.03 36.72 -0.49
CA LYS A 10 13.31 35.45 -0.63
C LYS A 10 12.72 35.07 0.74
N PRO A 11 11.48 34.55 0.82
CA PRO A 11 11.00 33.96 2.06
C PRO A 11 11.81 32.68 2.36
N GLN A 12 12.44 32.68 3.53
CA GLN A 12 13.18 31.54 4.06
C GLN A 12 12.22 30.37 4.32
N SER A 13 12.65 29.21 3.83
CA SER A 13 12.15 27.86 4.05
C SER A 13 11.41 27.61 5.36
N SER A 14 10.08 27.49 5.29
CA SER A 14 9.26 26.78 6.28
C SER A 14 9.12 25.31 5.88
N MET A 15 10.21 24.54 5.96
CA MET A 15 10.16 23.08 5.75
C MET A 15 11.13 22.35 6.69
N LYS A 16 11.07 22.72 7.97
CA LYS A 16 11.79 22.06 9.07
C LYS A 16 10.87 21.87 10.27
N GLN A 17 9.82 21.06 10.13
CA GLN A 17 9.12 20.47 11.29
C GLN A 17 8.10 19.40 10.85
N TYR A 18 8.56 18.32 10.20
CA TYR A 18 7.81 17.06 10.30
C TYR A 18 8.35 16.31 11.51
N SER A 19 7.59 16.45 12.59
CA SER A 19 7.77 15.88 13.91
C SER A 19 8.16 14.40 13.89
N SER A 20 9.11 14.07 14.75
CA SER A 20 9.85 12.80 14.90
C SER A 20 9.06 11.63 15.50
N ARG A 21 7.74 11.48 15.25
CA ARG A 21 6.93 10.53 16.03
C ARG A 21 5.98 9.55 15.33
N ALA A 22 5.89 9.48 14.01
CA ALA A 22 5.10 8.43 13.34
C ALA A 22 6.01 7.39 12.67
N ARG A 23 6.14 6.18 13.24
CA ARG A 23 6.78 5.04 12.55
C ARG A 23 5.72 4.37 11.68
N GLN A 24 5.57 4.80 10.44
CA GLN A 24 4.64 4.21 9.49
C GLN A 24 5.34 3.18 8.62
N LEU A 25 4.77 1.98 8.54
CA LEU A 25 5.26 0.92 7.67
C LEU A 25 4.47 0.97 6.36
N ILE A 26 5.11 1.44 5.30
CA ILE A 26 4.60 1.30 3.94
C ILE A 26 5.31 0.11 3.31
N TYR A 27 4.56 -0.98 3.11
CA TYR A 27 5.08 -2.19 2.50
C TYR A 27 4.51 -2.33 1.09
N LYS A 28 5.41 -2.28 0.09
CA LYS A 28 5.09 -2.56 -1.31
C LYS A 28 5.52 -3.99 -1.61
N ILE A 29 4.59 -4.85 -2.03
CA ILE A 29 4.92 -6.21 -2.46
C ILE A 29 5.44 -6.13 -3.88
N SER A 30 6.74 -6.35 -4.08
CA SER A 30 7.28 -6.62 -5.41
C SER A 30 7.37 -8.12 -5.66
N LYS A 31 6.92 -8.55 -6.84
CA LYS A 31 7.15 -9.93 -7.31
C LYS A 31 8.65 -10.09 -7.55
N VAL A 32 9.32 -10.94 -6.77
CA VAL A 32 10.71 -11.31 -7.04
C VAL A 32 10.69 -12.69 -7.65
N ASP A 33 10.83 -12.76 -8.97
CA ASP A 33 11.01 -14.01 -9.68
C ASP A 33 12.40 -14.60 -9.31
N LYS A 34 12.43 -15.75 -8.64
CA LYS A 34 13.69 -16.44 -8.31
C LYS A 34 13.73 -17.83 -8.91
N ARG A 35 14.69 -18.00 -9.81
CA ARG A 35 15.34 -19.29 -10.09
C ARG A 35 15.92 -19.85 -8.78
N SER A 36 15.84 -21.17 -8.66
CA SER A 36 16.21 -21.99 -7.50
C SER A 36 17.48 -21.56 -6.79
N GLY A 37 17.41 -21.43 -5.46
CA GLY A 37 18.58 -21.22 -4.62
C GLY A 37 18.20 -20.96 -3.15
N ASN A 38 18.45 -21.96 -2.30
CA ASN A 38 18.30 -21.92 -0.85
C ASN A 38 18.99 -20.69 -0.23
N GLN A 39 18.22 -19.70 0.24
CA GLN A 39 18.74 -18.67 1.15
C GLN A 39 17.68 -18.25 2.17
N LYS A 40 18.09 -18.23 3.45
CA LYS A 40 17.34 -17.69 4.60
C LYS A 40 16.95 -16.22 4.39
N PRO A 41 15.92 -15.70 5.08
CA PRO A 41 15.57 -14.28 5.04
C PRO A 41 16.78 -13.44 5.45
N GLN A 42 17.28 -12.61 4.53
CA GLN A 42 18.44 -11.76 4.77
C GLN A 42 18.01 -10.31 4.78
N ARG A 43 18.12 -9.65 5.94
CA ARG A 43 17.90 -8.20 6.09
C ARG A 43 19.10 -7.47 5.46
N ARG A 44 19.04 -7.18 4.17
CA ARG A 44 20.06 -6.36 3.50
C ARG A 44 19.62 -4.90 3.47
N LYS A 45 20.35 -4.02 4.16
CA LYS A 45 20.31 -2.58 3.85
C LYS A 45 20.94 -2.40 2.47
N ALA A 46 20.19 -1.89 1.50
CA ALA A 46 20.80 -1.44 0.27
C ALA A 46 21.63 -0.18 0.58
N LYS A 47 22.96 -0.32 0.70
CA LYS A 47 23.88 0.82 0.61
C LYS A 47 24.08 1.12 -0.87
N THR A 48 23.50 2.19 -1.39
CA THR A 48 23.71 2.61 -2.78
C THR A 48 24.76 3.71 -2.86
N ASN A 49 26.02 3.34 -3.10
CA ASN A 49 27.03 4.26 -3.61
C ASN A 49 26.92 4.33 -5.14
N SER A 50 26.04 5.18 -5.69
CA SER A 50 26.01 5.47 -7.14
C SER A 50 25.13 6.69 -7.46
N SER A 51 25.69 7.60 -8.27
CA SER A 51 25.26 8.97 -8.60
C SER A 51 24.18 9.08 -9.69
N SER A 52 23.17 8.20 -9.72
CA SER A 52 22.09 8.32 -10.71
C SER A 52 20.85 9.07 -10.17
N PRO A 53 20.29 10.06 -10.90
CA PRO A 53 19.10 10.81 -10.46
C PRO A 53 17.89 9.93 -10.17
N LYS A 54 17.72 8.82 -10.93
CA LYS A 54 16.65 7.84 -10.78
C LYS A 54 16.69 7.09 -9.43
N LYS A 55 17.88 6.84 -8.86
CA LYS A 55 18.02 6.19 -7.54
C LYS A 55 17.83 7.17 -6.38
N LYS A 56 18.14 8.45 -6.60
CA LYS A 56 17.99 9.52 -5.61
C LYS A 56 16.53 9.81 -5.29
N LEU A 57 15.63 9.70 -6.27
CA LEU A 57 14.19 9.94 -6.08
C LEU A 57 13.50 8.80 -5.32
N ILE A 58 13.85 7.54 -5.59
CA ILE A 58 13.31 6.39 -4.86
C ILE A 58 13.69 6.47 -3.37
N GLY A 59 14.92 6.89 -3.05
CA GLY A 59 15.37 7.11 -1.68
C GLY A 59 14.76 8.34 -0.99
N GLN A 60 14.13 9.26 -1.73
CA GLN A 60 13.42 10.42 -1.16
C GLN A 60 11.95 10.12 -0.82
N ILE A 61 11.37 9.04 -1.37
CA ILE A 61 9.97 8.64 -1.13
C ILE A 61 9.88 7.63 0.03
N PHE A 62 10.91 6.80 0.21
CA PHE A 62 11.02 5.84 1.31
C PHE A 62 12.47 5.84 1.81
N ASP A 63 12.70 6.35 3.02
CA ASP A 63 14.05 6.52 3.59
C ASP A 63 14.86 5.22 3.68
N VAL A 64 14.22 4.04 3.61
CA VAL A 64 14.89 2.72 3.55
C VAL A 64 14.04 1.70 2.78
N ILE A 65 14.60 1.08 1.74
CA ILE A 65 14.01 -0.14 1.13
C ILE A 65 14.41 -1.36 1.95
N TYR A 66 13.41 -2.10 2.45
CA TYR A 66 13.61 -3.43 3.03
C TYR A 66 13.12 -4.49 2.05
N ILE A 67 13.97 -5.49 1.79
CA ILE A 67 13.61 -6.67 1.03
C ILE A 67 13.36 -7.81 2.03
N LEU A 68 12.11 -8.29 2.08
CA LEU A 68 11.74 -9.48 2.84
C LEU A 68 11.58 -10.65 1.86
N LEU A 69 12.32 -11.73 2.12
CA LEU A 69 12.32 -12.92 1.27
C LEU A 69 12.04 -14.14 2.13
N TRP A 70 11.09 -14.95 1.68
CA TRP A 70 10.76 -16.25 2.27
C TRP A 70 10.97 -17.34 1.24
N ASN A 71 11.30 -18.54 1.72
CA ASN A 71 11.55 -19.69 0.87
C ASN A 71 10.24 -20.41 0.54
N TYR A 72 9.46 -19.86 -0.38
CA TYR A 72 8.27 -20.49 -0.95
C TYR A 72 8.16 -20.11 -2.43
N ARG A 73 7.35 -20.86 -3.19
CA ARG A 73 7.13 -20.56 -4.62
C ARG A 73 6.18 -19.38 -4.76
N ASP A 74 6.67 -18.23 -5.21
CA ASP A 74 5.84 -17.03 -5.40
C ASP A 74 4.94 -17.17 -6.63
N THR A 75 3.70 -17.57 -6.40
CA THR A 75 2.65 -17.71 -7.42
C THR A 75 1.41 -16.95 -7.00
N PHE A 76 0.51 -16.70 -7.95
CA PHE A 76 -0.75 -16.02 -7.68
C PHE A 76 -1.57 -16.70 -6.57
N PHE A 77 -1.70 -18.03 -6.59
CA PHE A 77 -2.42 -18.78 -5.56
C PHE A 77 -1.69 -18.91 -4.22
N ASN A 78 -0.41 -18.53 -4.15
CA ASN A 78 0.36 -18.49 -2.90
C ASN A 78 0.42 -17.08 -2.29
N LEU A 79 -0.34 -16.11 -2.82
CA LEU A 79 -0.36 -14.76 -2.25
C LEU A 79 -0.93 -14.73 -0.83
N SER A 80 -1.89 -15.60 -0.48
CA SER A 80 -2.35 -15.73 0.91
C SER A 80 -1.26 -16.24 1.85
N LEU A 81 -0.38 -17.14 1.36
CA LEU A 81 0.79 -17.54 2.14
C LEU A 81 1.76 -16.36 2.33
N LYS A 82 1.95 -15.52 1.29
CA LYS A 82 2.71 -14.28 1.40
C LYS A 82 2.11 -13.34 2.47
N GLU A 83 0.78 -13.22 2.51
CA GLU A 83 0.06 -12.43 3.53
C GLU A 83 0.35 -12.93 4.94
N VAL A 84 0.19 -14.24 5.19
CA VAL A 84 0.47 -14.84 6.50
C VAL A 84 1.92 -14.63 6.92
N LEU A 85 2.86 -14.82 5.98
CA LEU A 85 4.29 -14.63 6.25
C LEU A 85 4.63 -13.16 6.56
N PHE A 86 3.97 -12.22 5.90
CA PHE A 86 4.10 -10.79 6.17
C PHE A 86 3.52 -10.42 7.54
N LEU A 87 2.30 -10.86 7.86
CA LEU A 87 1.67 -10.64 9.16
C LEU A 87 2.49 -11.23 10.31
N ARG A 88 3.08 -12.42 10.12
CA ARG A 88 4.04 -12.99 11.07
C ARG A 88 5.26 -12.08 11.26
N TRP A 89 5.80 -11.51 10.18
CA TRP A 89 6.93 -10.60 10.28
C TRP A 89 6.55 -9.30 10.99
N VAL A 90 5.36 -8.75 10.75
CA VAL A 90 4.85 -7.61 11.52
C VAL A 90 4.79 -7.96 13.01
N SER A 91 4.18 -9.09 13.36
CA SER A 91 4.07 -9.54 14.75
C SER A 91 5.42 -9.73 15.45
N THR A 92 6.41 -10.29 14.77
CA THR A 92 7.71 -10.64 15.38
C THR A 92 8.78 -9.55 15.28
N SER A 93 8.73 -8.72 14.24
CA SER A 93 9.80 -7.78 13.89
C SER A 93 9.35 -6.32 13.83
N CYS A 94 8.05 -6.05 13.71
CA CYS A 94 7.50 -4.71 13.66
C CYS A 94 6.18 -4.55 14.47
N PRO A 95 6.07 -5.07 15.71
CA PRO A 95 4.79 -5.14 16.42
C PRO A 95 4.24 -3.77 16.84
N ASN A 96 5.11 -2.75 16.89
CA ASN A 96 4.76 -1.40 17.30
C ASN A 96 4.47 -0.46 16.12
N ALA A 97 4.26 -0.98 14.91
CA ALA A 97 3.78 -0.17 13.81
C ALA A 97 2.40 0.39 14.17
N GLU A 98 2.17 1.69 13.94
CA GLU A 98 0.86 2.29 14.21
C GLU A 98 -0.14 1.95 13.10
N PHE A 99 0.33 1.99 11.86
CA PHE A 99 -0.43 1.70 10.65
C PHE A 99 0.41 0.92 9.66
N VAL A 100 -0.27 0.11 8.85
CA VAL A 100 0.30 -0.69 7.77
C VAL A 100 -0.47 -0.39 6.50
N PHE A 101 0.26 0.07 5.48
CA PHE A 101 -0.24 0.07 4.11
C PHE A 101 0.33 -1.16 3.39
N LYS A 102 -0.55 -1.99 2.84
CA LYS A 102 -0.20 -3.09 1.92
C LYS A 102 -0.69 -2.71 0.52
N GLY A 103 0.16 -2.86 -0.48
CA GLY A 103 -0.25 -2.72 -1.88
C GLY A 103 0.71 -3.37 -2.87
N ASP A 104 0.26 -3.43 -4.12
CA ASP A 104 0.97 -4.00 -5.26
C ASP A 104 2.13 -3.09 -5.72
N ASP A 105 3.04 -3.60 -6.56
CA ASP A 105 4.18 -2.82 -7.05
C ASP A 105 3.87 -1.91 -8.25
N ASP A 106 2.69 -2.03 -8.83
CA ASP A 106 2.20 -1.30 -10.00
C ASP A 106 1.14 -0.24 -9.66
N VAL A 107 1.03 0.17 -8.40
CA VAL A 107 0.16 1.27 -7.96
C VAL A 107 0.94 2.53 -7.65
N PHE A 108 0.32 3.68 -7.94
CA PHE A 108 0.76 4.97 -7.41
C PHE A 108 0.03 5.24 -6.10
N VAL A 109 0.78 5.63 -5.06
CA VAL A 109 0.25 5.96 -3.73
C VAL A 109 0.60 7.40 -3.41
N ASN A 110 -0.41 8.22 -3.12
CA ASN A 110 -0.20 9.56 -2.60
C ASN A 110 0.02 9.48 -1.09
N THR A 111 1.28 9.29 -0.69
CA THR A 111 1.65 9.11 0.71
C THR A 111 1.38 10.36 1.55
N HIS A 112 1.42 11.57 0.98
CA HIS A 112 1.04 12.79 1.68
C HIS A 112 -0.44 12.79 2.07
N HIS A 113 -1.32 12.43 1.14
CA HIS A 113 -2.75 12.35 1.41
C HIS A 113 -3.08 11.23 2.43
N LEU A 114 -2.40 10.09 2.32
CA LEU A 114 -2.52 8.99 3.27
C LEU A 114 -2.10 9.42 4.70
N LEU A 115 -0.98 10.13 4.82
CA LEU A 115 -0.49 10.68 6.09
C LEU A 115 -1.50 11.64 6.72
N ASN A 116 -2.04 12.57 5.92
CA ASN A 116 -3.04 13.53 6.39
C ASN A 116 -4.32 12.84 6.88
N TYR A 117 -4.78 11.82 6.14
CA TYR A 117 -5.91 11.00 6.57
C TYR A 117 -5.64 10.33 7.92
N LEU A 118 -4.48 9.68 8.09
CA LEU A 118 -4.12 9.01 9.35
C LEU A 118 -4.07 9.98 10.53
N ASN A 119 -3.53 11.18 10.33
CA ASN A 119 -3.49 12.22 11.36
C ASN A 119 -4.89 12.76 11.73
N SER A 120 -5.88 12.61 10.84
CA SER A 120 -7.27 13.01 11.11
C SER A 120 -8.06 11.97 11.92
N LEU A 121 -7.54 10.75 12.08
CA LEU A 121 -8.24 9.67 12.79
C LEU A 121 -8.15 9.89 14.31
N SER A 122 -9.25 9.60 15.01
CA SER A 122 -9.34 9.69 16.46
C SER A 122 -9.53 8.33 17.14
N GLY A 123 -8.90 8.16 18.31
CA GLY A 123 -9.14 7.11 19.29
C GLY A 123 -9.47 5.73 18.73
N ASN A 124 -10.71 5.29 18.97
CA ASN A 124 -11.18 3.94 18.63
C ASN A 124 -11.20 3.66 17.13
N LYS A 125 -11.44 4.66 16.28
CA LYS A 125 -11.46 4.47 14.82
C LYS A 125 -10.06 4.11 14.28
N ALA A 126 -9.01 4.62 14.92
CA ALA A 126 -7.64 4.27 14.56
C ALA A 126 -7.27 2.83 14.96
N LYS A 127 -7.84 2.29 16.05
CA LYS A 127 -7.42 1.01 16.63
C LYS A 127 -7.81 -0.21 15.78
N ASP A 128 -9.00 -0.20 15.18
CA ASP A 128 -9.50 -1.29 14.32
C ASP A 128 -9.69 -0.84 12.86
N LEU A 129 -8.96 0.19 12.44
CA LEU A 129 -8.97 0.70 11.07
C LEU A 129 -8.66 -0.43 10.08
N PHE A 130 -9.53 -0.61 9.09
CA PHE A 130 -9.24 -1.32 7.85
C PHE A 130 -10.02 -0.66 6.71
N ILE A 131 -9.32 0.01 5.79
CA ILE A 131 -9.94 0.71 4.67
C ILE A 131 -9.31 0.33 3.33
N GLY A 132 -10.11 0.40 2.28
CA GLY A 132 -9.66 0.20 0.91
C GLY A 132 -10.81 0.28 -0.08
N ASP A 133 -10.63 -0.34 -1.24
CA ASP A 133 -11.70 -0.49 -2.22
C ASP A 133 -12.51 -1.78 -1.93
N VAL A 134 -13.50 -1.68 -1.05
CA VAL A 134 -14.21 -2.82 -0.43
C VAL A 134 -15.34 -3.39 -1.28
N ILE A 135 -15.11 -4.57 -1.87
CA ILE A 135 -16.10 -5.30 -2.66
C ILE A 135 -17.07 -6.04 -1.73
N TYR A 136 -18.37 -5.89 -2.00
CA TYR A 136 -19.48 -6.56 -1.30
C TYR A 136 -20.20 -7.52 -2.24
N ASN A 137 -20.83 -8.55 -1.68
CA ASN A 137 -21.69 -9.50 -2.43
C ASN A 137 -21.00 -10.16 -3.64
N ALA A 138 -19.68 -10.30 -3.60
CA ALA A 138 -18.93 -11.02 -4.62
C ALA A 138 -18.88 -12.52 -4.30
N GLY A 139 -18.71 -13.35 -5.32
CA GLY A 139 -18.54 -14.79 -5.18
C GLY A 139 -17.44 -15.31 -6.11
N PRO A 140 -17.12 -16.62 -6.02
CA PRO A 140 -16.19 -17.26 -6.93
C PRO A 140 -16.67 -17.14 -8.38
N HIS A 141 -15.73 -16.85 -9.28
CA HIS A 141 -16.07 -16.69 -10.69
C HIS A 141 -16.21 -18.06 -11.35
N PRO A 142 -17.32 -18.37 -12.06
CA PRO A 142 -17.59 -19.71 -12.56
C PRO A 142 -16.80 -20.06 -13.84
N ASP A 143 -16.33 -19.06 -14.59
CA ASP A 143 -15.60 -19.27 -15.84
C ASP A 143 -14.14 -19.68 -15.59
N LYS A 144 -13.81 -20.91 -16.02
CA LYS A 144 -12.46 -21.52 -15.96
C LYS A 144 -11.37 -20.72 -16.68
N LYS A 145 -11.74 -19.83 -17.60
CA LYS A 145 -10.79 -19.00 -18.37
C LYS A 145 -10.34 -17.75 -17.62
N LEU A 146 -11.03 -17.36 -16.55
CA LEU A 146 -10.72 -16.14 -15.83
C LEU A 146 -9.65 -16.36 -14.77
N LYS A 147 -8.80 -15.34 -14.57
CA LYS A 147 -7.66 -15.33 -13.63
C LYS A 147 -8.05 -15.76 -12.21
N TYR A 148 -9.26 -15.39 -11.78
CA TYR A 148 -9.78 -15.62 -10.44
C TYR A 148 -10.84 -16.75 -10.39
N TYR A 149 -10.79 -17.68 -11.35
CA TYR A 149 -11.60 -18.88 -11.32
C TYR A 149 -11.34 -19.68 -10.03
N ILE A 150 -12.42 -20.05 -9.34
CA ILE A 150 -12.37 -20.98 -8.21
C ILE A 150 -13.41 -22.08 -8.46
N PRO A 151 -13.01 -23.36 -8.44
CA PRO A 151 -13.96 -24.46 -8.54
C PRO A 151 -14.97 -24.44 -7.39
N GLU A 152 -16.22 -24.77 -7.66
CA GLU A 152 -17.28 -24.83 -6.65
C GLU A 152 -16.95 -25.81 -5.50
N VAL A 153 -16.23 -26.90 -5.81
CA VAL A 153 -15.73 -27.87 -4.82
C VAL A 153 -14.71 -27.26 -3.84
N VAL A 154 -14.10 -26.13 -4.17
CA VAL A 154 -13.15 -25.41 -3.30
C VAL A 154 -13.87 -24.39 -2.41
N TYR A 155 -14.87 -23.70 -2.95
CA TYR A 155 -15.65 -22.71 -2.20
C TYR A 155 -17.06 -22.58 -2.76
N THR A 156 -18.04 -22.59 -1.87
CA THR A 156 -19.45 -22.39 -2.18
C THR A 156 -19.97 -21.12 -1.49
N GLY A 157 -20.95 -20.47 -2.13
CA GLY A 157 -21.58 -19.27 -1.58
C GLY A 157 -20.85 -17.97 -1.89
N ILE A 158 -21.10 -16.96 -1.05
CA ILE A 158 -20.66 -15.58 -1.24
C ILE A 158 -19.40 -15.33 -0.41
N TYR A 159 -18.47 -14.53 -0.93
CA TYR A 159 -17.31 -14.07 -0.19
C TYR A 159 -17.70 -13.07 0.92
N PRO A 160 -16.99 -13.06 2.06
CA PRO A 160 -17.10 -11.96 2.99
C PRO A 160 -16.67 -10.65 2.33
N PRO A 161 -17.13 -9.47 2.81
CA PRO A 161 -16.62 -8.20 2.32
C PRO A 161 -15.09 -8.13 2.44
N TYR A 162 -14.43 -7.68 1.37
CA TYR A 162 -12.98 -7.60 1.30
C TYR A 162 -12.53 -6.37 0.52
N ALA A 163 -11.40 -5.76 0.90
CA ALA A 163 -10.75 -4.76 0.08
C ALA A 163 -9.80 -5.44 -0.91
N GLY A 164 -9.84 -5.07 -2.18
CA GLY A 164 -8.92 -5.64 -3.17
C GLY A 164 -8.50 -4.65 -4.25
N GLY A 165 -7.74 -5.13 -5.24
CA GLY A 165 -7.50 -4.39 -6.49
C GLY A 165 -6.32 -3.39 -6.49
N GLY A 166 -5.39 -3.49 -5.55
CA GLY A 166 -4.13 -2.74 -5.60
C GLY A 166 -3.55 -2.34 -4.25
N GLY A 167 -4.38 -2.24 -3.20
CA GLY A 167 -3.90 -2.01 -1.84
C GLY A 167 -4.99 -1.57 -0.85
N PHE A 168 -4.64 -1.62 0.42
CA PHE A 168 -5.48 -1.25 1.56
C PHE A 168 -4.62 -0.79 2.75
N LEU A 169 -5.26 -0.04 3.66
CA LEU A 169 -4.64 0.58 4.84
C LEU A 169 -5.32 0.08 6.10
N TYR A 170 -4.54 -0.33 7.09
CA TYR A 170 -5.07 -0.82 8.36
C TYR A 170 -4.16 -0.45 9.54
N SER A 171 -4.68 -0.58 10.75
CA SER A 171 -3.89 -0.32 11.97
C SER A 171 -2.92 -1.47 12.25
N GLY A 172 -1.78 -1.16 12.87
CA GLY A 172 -0.86 -2.21 13.32
C GLY A 172 -1.43 -3.07 14.44
N HIS A 173 -2.31 -2.51 15.29
CA HIS A 173 -3.07 -3.28 16.27
C HIS A 173 -3.93 -4.37 15.58
N LEU A 174 -4.62 -4.02 14.50
CA LEU A 174 -5.39 -4.97 13.71
C LEU A 174 -4.49 -5.97 12.98
N ALA A 175 -3.30 -5.56 12.53
CA ALA A 175 -2.32 -6.47 11.93
C ALA A 175 -1.95 -7.64 12.87
N LEU A 176 -1.77 -7.36 14.17
CA LEU A 176 -1.49 -8.40 15.17
C LEU A 176 -2.69 -9.34 15.37
N ARG A 177 -3.90 -8.78 15.41
CA ARG A 177 -5.14 -9.57 15.51
C ARG A 177 -5.35 -10.45 14.28
N LEU A 178 -5.07 -9.92 13.09
CA LEU A 178 -5.11 -10.66 11.83
C LEU A 178 -4.11 -11.81 11.87
N TYR A 179 -2.86 -11.58 12.28
CA TYR A 179 -1.88 -12.66 12.43
C TYR A 179 -2.38 -13.76 13.37
N ASN A 180 -2.95 -13.40 14.53
CA ASN A 180 -3.44 -14.38 15.50
C ASN A 180 -4.60 -15.25 14.99
N VAL A 181 -5.33 -14.80 13.96
CA VAL A 181 -6.45 -15.56 13.39
C VAL A 181 -6.07 -16.37 12.16
N THR A 182 -4.86 -16.17 11.59
CA THR A 182 -4.46 -16.89 10.36
C THR A 182 -4.46 -18.40 10.55
N ASP A 183 -4.10 -18.90 11.74
CA ASP A 183 -4.08 -20.34 12.05
C ASP A 183 -5.48 -20.95 12.17
N ARG A 184 -6.53 -20.12 12.19
CA ARG A 184 -7.94 -20.52 12.29
C ARG A 184 -8.71 -20.35 10.97
N VAL A 185 -8.04 -19.89 9.91
CA VAL A 185 -8.61 -19.65 8.58
C VAL A 185 -7.73 -20.35 7.55
N LEU A 186 -8.30 -21.30 6.82
CA LEU A 186 -7.57 -22.01 5.77
C LEU A 186 -7.12 -21.03 4.68
N LEU A 187 -5.90 -21.24 4.17
CA LEU A 187 -5.37 -20.45 3.07
C LEU A 187 -6.31 -20.55 1.86
N TYR A 188 -6.53 -19.40 1.22
CA TYR A 188 -7.41 -19.29 0.06
C TYR A 188 -6.63 -18.81 -1.18
N PRO A 189 -6.95 -19.22 -2.42
CA PRO A 189 -6.16 -18.83 -3.59
C PRO A 189 -6.18 -17.34 -3.96
N ILE A 190 -7.10 -16.56 -3.39
CA ILE A 190 -7.21 -15.11 -3.59
C ILE A 190 -6.92 -14.42 -2.25
N ASP A 191 -5.82 -13.66 -2.17
CA ASP A 191 -5.29 -13.12 -0.92
C ASP A 191 -6.14 -12.00 -0.31
N ASP A 192 -6.72 -11.16 -1.15
CA ASP A 192 -7.66 -10.14 -0.70
C ASP A 192 -8.90 -10.77 -0.05
N VAL A 193 -9.42 -11.85 -0.65
CA VAL A 193 -10.55 -12.62 -0.09
C VAL A 193 -10.13 -13.33 1.20
N TYR A 194 -8.94 -13.94 1.25
CA TYR A 194 -8.40 -14.55 2.48
C TYR A 194 -8.33 -13.53 3.63
N THR A 195 -7.89 -12.30 3.33
CA THR A 195 -7.84 -11.21 4.31
C THR A 195 -9.25 -10.83 4.78
N GLY A 196 -10.22 -10.79 3.87
CA GLY A 196 -11.65 -10.64 4.22
C GLY A 196 -12.19 -11.75 5.11
N MET A 197 -11.81 -13.02 4.85
CA MET A 197 -12.17 -14.17 5.72
C MET A 197 -11.58 -14.01 7.13
N CYS A 198 -10.33 -13.54 7.24
CA CYS A 198 -9.70 -13.24 8.52
C CYS A 198 -10.46 -12.13 9.29
N LEU A 199 -10.84 -11.05 8.61
CA LEU A 199 -11.64 -9.97 9.20
C LEU A 199 -13.00 -10.48 9.70
N GLN A 200 -13.70 -11.27 8.88
CA GLN A 200 -14.97 -11.88 9.25
C GLN A 200 -14.81 -12.77 10.49
N LYS A 201 -13.73 -13.56 10.58
CA LYS A 201 -13.46 -14.41 11.75
C LYS A 201 -13.21 -13.60 13.03
N LEU A 202 -12.74 -12.36 12.90
CA LEU A 202 -12.58 -11.41 14.00
C LEU A 202 -13.87 -10.62 14.33
N GLY A 203 -14.97 -10.85 13.59
CA GLY A 203 -16.21 -10.09 13.72
C GLY A 203 -16.11 -8.66 13.18
N LEU A 204 -15.18 -8.41 12.25
CA LEU A 204 -14.92 -7.09 11.65
C LEU A 204 -15.28 -7.10 10.16
N SER A 205 -15.54 -5.91 9.62
CA SER A 205 -15.76 -5.69 8.19
C SER A 205 -14.92 -4.49 7.73
N PRO A 206 -14.26 -4.57 6.56
CA PRO A 206 -13.47 -3.46 6.04
C PRO A 206 -14.37 -2.30 5.58
N GLU A 207 -13.91 -1.06 5.73
CA GLU A 207 -14.63 0.15 5.32
C GLU A 207 -14.20 0.63 3.92
N ARG A 208 -15.19 0.93 3.06
CA ARG A 208 -14.92 1.48 1.71
C ARG A 208 -14.40 2.91 1.83
N HIS A 209 -13.29 3.22 1.15
CA HIS A 209 -12.77 4.59 1.06
C HIS A 209 -12.58 5.01 -0.41
N LYS A 210 -13.25 6.10 -0.82
CA LYS A 210 -13.31 6.57 -2.23
C LYS A 210 -11.95 6.96 -2.83
N GLY A 211 -10.96 7.25 -1.97
CA GLY A 211 -9.59 7.56 -2.38
C GLY A 211 -8.81 6.36 -2.94
N PHE A 212 -9.29 5.12 -2.80
CA PHE A 212 -8.67 3.94 -3.42
C PHE A 212 -9.28 3.72 -4.81
N ARG A 213 -8.53 4.05 -5.86
CA ARG A 213 -8.94 3.97 -7.26
C ARG A 213 -8.30 2.77 -7.96
N THR A 214 -8.85 1.60 -7.69
CA THR A 214 -8.34 0.30 -8.18
C THR A 214 -8.67 0.02 -9.65
N PHE A 215 -9.72 0.68 -10.16
CA PHE A 215 -10.13 0.68 -11.57
C PHE A 215 -9.77 1.99 -12.29
N ASP A 216 -8.64 2.59 -11.91
CA ASP A 216 -8.13 3.85 -12.44
C ASP A 216 -9.07 5.07 -12.25
N ILE A 217 -8.61 6.21 -12.74
CA ILE A 217 -9.38 7.42 -12.98
C ILE A 217 -9.73 7.56 -14.46
N GLU A 218 -10.69 8.42 -14.77
CA GLU A 218 -11.10 8.71 -16.14
C GLU A 218 -9.90 9.14 -17.00
N GLU A 219 -9.85 8.66 -18.26
CA GLU A 219 -8.72 8.89 -19.17
C GLU A 219 -8.38 10.39 -19.29
N LYS A 220 -9.39 11.25 -19.49
CA LYS A 220 -9.25 12.70 -19.59
C LYS A 220 -8.64 13.34 -18.33
N SER A 221 -8.80 12.70 -17.18
CA SER A 221 -8.33 13.19 -15.89
C SER A 221 -6.90 12.72 -15.57
N ARG A 222 -6.35 11.75 -16.31
CA ARG A 222 -5.01 11.19 -16.07
C ARG A 222 -3.88 12.20 -16.26
N SER A 223 -4.05 13.16 -17.17
CA SER A 223 -3.08 14.22 -17.42
C SER A 223 -3.21 15.39 -16.44
N ASN A 224 -4.32 15.51 -15.72
CA ASN A 224 -4.52 16.57 -14.72
C ASN A 224 -3.98 16.13 -13.36
N ILE A 225 -3.01 16.88 -12.81
CA ILE A 225 -2.39 16.55 -11.53
C ILE A 225 -3.34 16.72 -10.34
N CYS A 226 -4.33 17.62 -10.43
CA CYS A 226 -5.31 17.84 -9.37
C CYS A 226 -6.15 16.58 -9.11
N SER A 227 -6.35 15.75 -10.14
CA SER A 227 -7.04 14.46 -10.01
C SER A 227 -6.33 13.48 -9.06
N TYR A 228 -5.06 13.70 -8.74
CA TYR A 228 -4.25 12.84 -7.87
C TYR A 228 -4.07 13.39 -6.45
N VAL A 229 -4.47 14.64 -6.19
CA VAL A 229 -4.26 15.30 -4.89
C VAL A 229 -5.09 14.64 -3.79
N ASP A 230 -6.35 14.30 -4.07
CA ASP A 230 -7.30 13.75 -3.10
C ASP A 230 -7.41 12.22 -3.13
N LEU A 231 -6.58 11.55 -3.95
CA LEU A 231 -6.54 10.09 -4.01
C LEU A 231 -5.60 9.55 -2.95
N MET A 232 -5.88 8.36 -2.43
CA MET A 232 -4.92 7.58 -1.65
C MET A 232 -4.06 6.71 -2.55
N LEU A 233 -4.70 6.03 -3.51
CA LEU A 233 -4.07 5.09 -4.42
C LEU A 233 -4.76 5.12 -5.78
N VAL A 234 -3.99 4.88 -6.85
CA VAL A 234 -4.53 4.56 -8.18
C VAL A 234 -3.77 3.40 -8.81
N HIS A 235 -4.53 2.44 -9.34
CA HIS A 235 -4.04 1.29 -10.09
C HIS A 235 -4.45 1.42 -11.56
N SER A 236 -3.61 1.06 -12.54
CA SER A 236 -2.18 0.73 -12.46
C SER A 236 -1.34 1.91 -13.00
N ARG A 237 -0.09 2.02 -12.58
CA ARG A 237 0.90 2.97 -13.12
C ARG A 237 2.23 2.27 -13.37
N LYS A 238 2.89 2.61 -14.47
CA LYS A 238 4.27 2.21 -14.77
C LYS A 238 5.24 2.99 -13.89
N PRO A 239 6.47 2.49 -13.66
CA PRO A 239 7.46 3.19 -12.84
C PRO A 239 7.72 4.65 -13.27
N GLN A 240 7.77 4.91 -14.58
CA GLN A 240 8.00 6.27 -15.09
C GLN A 240 6.80 7.20 -14.85
N GLU A 241 5.57 6.67 -14.91
CA GLU A 241 4.35 7.43 -14.60
C GLU A 241 4.29 7.76 -13.12
N MET A 242 4.62 6.80 -12.24
CA MET A 242 4.70 7.06 -10.79
C MET A 242 5.68 8.18 -10.47
N ILE A 243 6.85 8.19 -11.13
CA ILE A 243 7.87 9.23 -10.96
C ILE A 243 7.36 10.60 -11.44
N ASP A 244 6.70 10.65 -12.60
CA ASP A 244 6.14 11.90 -13.14
C ASP A 244 5.03 12.47 -12.24
N ILE A 245 4.08 11.62 -11.85
CA ILE A 245 2.98 11.99 -10.95
C ILE A 245 3.54 12.51 -9.63
N TRP A 246 4.50 11.79 -9.02
CA TRP A 246 5.14 12.22 -7.76
C TRP A 246 5.82 13.59 -7.89
N SER A 247 6.60 13.79 -8.95
CA SER A 247 7.31 15.04 -9.22
C SER A 247 6.34 16.22 -9.34
N ARG A 248 5.25 16.02 -10.08
CA ARG A 248 4.23 17.06 -10.30
C ARG A 248 3.42 17.35 -9.04
N LEU A 249 3.13 16.34 -8.22
CA LEU A 249 2.41 16.51 -6.95
C LEU A 249 3.15 17.44 -5.97
N GLN A 250 4.47 17.48 -5.98
CA GLN A 250 5.25 18.38 -5.11
C GLN A 250 4.93 19.86 -5.30
N SER A 251 4.45 20.23 -6.50
CA SER A 251 4.06 21.60 -6.85
C SER A 251 2.55 21.74 -7.11
N ALA A 252 1.76 20.72 -6.80
CA ALA A 252 0.32 20.73 -7.05
C ALA A 252 -0.40 21.85 -6.29
N HIS A 253 0.03 22.17 -5.06
CA HIS A 253 -0.49 23.26 -4.23
C HIS A 253 -0.42 24.68 -4.86
N LEU A 254 0.26 24.83 -6.00
CA LEU A 254 0.34 26.08 -6.76
C LEU A 254 -0.69 26.15 -7.90
N LYS A 255 -1.36 25.02 -8.20
CA LYS A 255 -2.24 24.82 -9.37
C LYS A 255 -3.61 24.26 -8.98
N CYS A 256 -3.64 23.60 -7.83
CA CYS A 256 -4.75 23.09 -7.08
C CYS A 256 -4.56 23.67 -5.66
#